data_AF-A0A087T313-F1
#
_entry.id   AF-A0A087T313-F1
#
_cell.length_a   1.000
_cell.length_b   1.000
_cell.length_c   1.000
_cell.angle_alpha   90.00
_cell.angle_beta   90.00
_cell.angle_gamma   90.00
#
_symmetry.space_group_name_H-M   'P 1'
#
loop_
_entity.id
_entity.type
_entity.pdbx_description
1 polymer ?
#
loop_
_entity_poly.entity_id
_entity_poly.type
_entity_poly.pdbx_seq_one_letter_code
_entity_poly.pdbx_strand_id
1 'polypeptide(L)'
;MLHHDNASSHSAKLTAEFLEQKRMEVIEHPPHSLDSAMCDFWLFFNLKKNLHGHCFHSEAETDEAINAVFSSIPRNECLEAFNFWKIHLQKCIHSGGGYFEHSSNFLTLKTSAYFKNLRVTL
;
A
#
# COMPACT_ATOMS: atom_id res chain seq x y z
N MET A 1 10.46 6.67 -12.28
CA MET A 1 9.95 7.33 -11.08
C MET A 1 9.63 6.26 -10.03
N LEU A 2 10.15 6.40 -8.81
CA LEU A 2 10.03 5.48 -7.69
C LEU A 2 9.42 6.20 -6.50
N HIS A 3 8.47 5.57 -5.81
CA HIS A 3 7.90 6.08 -4.57
C HIS A 3 8.03 5.00 -3.50
N HIS A 4 8.74 5.32 -2.42
CA HIS A 4 8.91 4.48 -1.24
C HIS A 4 8.90 5.37 0.02
N ASP A 5 8.76 4.75 1.19
CA ASP A 5 8.83 5.46 2.47
C ASP A 5 10.27 5.89 2.82
N ASN A 6 10.41 6.74 3.83
CA ASN A 6 11.72 7.24 4.28
C ASN A 6 12.38 6.31 5.32
N ALA A 7 12.20 4.99 5.20
CA ALA A 7 12.93 4.04 6.05
C ALA A 7 14.45 4.29 5.94
N SER A 8 15.18 4.10 7.04
CA SER A 8 16.62 4.42 7.08
C SER A 8 17.45 3.68 6.03
N SER A 9 17.05 2.46 5.66
CA SER A 9 17.63 1.68 4.57
C SER A 9 17.36 2.29 3.18
N HIS A 10 16.20 2.89 2.98
CA HIS A 10 15.81 3.53 1.71
C HIS A 10 16.45 4.91 1.54
N SER A 11 16.68 5.64 2.64
CA SER A 11 17.39 6.93 2.63
C SER A 11 18.90 6.81 2.84
N ALA A 12 19.45 5.58 2.92
CA ALA A 12 20.86 5.36 3.12
C ALA A 12 21.68 5.86 1.92
N LYS A 13 22.91 6.31 2.19
CA LYS A 13 23.83 6.81 1.16
C LYS A 13 24.03 5.82 0.00
N LEU A 14 24.24 4.54 0.32
CA LEU A 14 24.44 3.50 -0.69
C LEU A 14 23.20 3.32 -1.59
N THR A 15 22.00 3.43 -1.01
CA THR A 15 20.74 3.35 -1.75
C THR A 15 20.57 4.57 -2.66
N ALA A 16 20.86 5.77 -2.16
CA ALA A 16 20.80 7.00 -2.95
C ALA A 16 21.78 6.97 -4.14
N GLU A 17 23.04 6.58 -3.90
CA GLU A 17 24.06 6.43 -4.95
C GLU A 17 23.65 5.40 -6.01
N PHE A 18 23.06 4.27 -5.59
CA PHE A 18 22.53 3.27 -6.51
C PHE A 18 21.39 3.81 -7.37
N LEU A 19 20.43 4.51 -6.77
CA LEU A 19 19.29 5.09 -7.49
C LEU A 19 19.74 6.17 -8.49
N GLU A 20 20.72 6.99 -8.12
CA GLU A 20 21.34 7.97 -9.02
C GLU A 20 22.05 7.27 -10.20
N GLN A 21 22.85 6.23 -9.93
CA GLN A 21 23.50 5.44 -10.98
C GLN A 21 22.49 4.81 -11.94
N LYS A 22 21.33 4.38 -11.43
CA LYS A 22 20.23 3.83 -12.23
C LYS A 22 19.36 4.91 -12.87
N ARG A 23 19.65 6.20 -12.65
CA ARG A 23 18.86 7.35 -13.13
C ARG A 23 17.40 7.25 -12.75
N MET A 24 17.13 6.73 -11.54
CA MET A 24 15.80 6.61 -11.02
C MET A 24 15.41 7.88 -10.27
N GLU A 25 14.43 8.59 -10.79
CA GLU A 25 13.81 9.71 -10.08
C GLU A 25 12.99 9.18 -8.89
N VAL A 26 13.30 9.68 -7.69
CA VAL A 26 12.60 9.35 -6.45
C VAL A 26 11.59 10.45 -6.14
N ILE A 27 10.33 10.07 -5.90
CA ILE A 27 9.30 10.98 -5.41
C ILE A 27 9.49 11.13 -3.91
N GLU A 28 9.59 12.36 -3.42
CA GLU A 28 9.67 12.63 -1.99
C GLU A 28 8.44 12.11 -1.25
N HIS A 29 8.69 11.40 -0.16
CA HIS A 29 7.65 10.93 0.74
C HIS A 29 7.66 11.78 2.02
N PRO A 30 6.51 12.26 2.51
CA PRO A 30 6.47 13.02 3.74
C PRO A 30 6.83 12.16 4.96
N PRO A 31 7.55 12.71 5.98
CA PRO A 31 7.86 11.98 7.19
C PRO A 31 6.59 11.45 7.89
N HIS A 32 6.68 10.25 8.47
CA HIS A 32 5.62 9.63 9.30
C HIS A 32 4.23 9.53 8.65
N SER A 33 4.17 9.44 7.32
CA SER A 33 2.91 9.41 6.56
C SER A 33 2.56 8.01 6.07
N LEU A 34 2.21 7.13 7.02
CA LEU A 34 1.89 5.72 6.75
C LEU A 34 0.82 5.53 5.65
N ASP A 35 -0.11 6.48 5.52
CA ASP A 35 -1.23 6.42 4.57
C ASP A 35 -0.86 6.86 3.13
N SER A 36 0.35 7.36 2.91
CA SER A 36 0.75 7.93 1.61
C SER A 36 1.36 6.91 0.65
N ALA A 37 1.71 5.70 1.10
CA ALA A 37 2.23 4.66 0.22
C ALA A 37 1.10 3.83 -0.36
N MET A 38 1.07 3.72 -1.69
CA MET A 38 0.07 2.89 -2.39
C MET A 38 0.10 1.42 -1.95
N CYS A 39 1.29 0.89 -1.61
CA CYS A 39 1.43 -0.48 -1.12
C CYS A 39 0.65 -0.69 0.19
N ASP A 40 0.78 0.24 1.14
CA ASP A 40 0.07 0.22 2.42
C ASP A 40 -1.43 0.48 2.24
N PHE A 41 -1.78 1.43 1.36
CA PHE A 41 -3.16 1.79 1.08
C PHE A 41 -3.98 0.66 0.41
N TRP A 42 -3.38 -0.09 -0.53
CA TRP A 42 -4.13 -1.00 -1.40
C TRP A 42 -3.56 -2.42 -1.51
N LEU A 43 -2.25 -2.56 -1.72
CA LEU A 43 -1.66 -3.87 -2.03
C LEU A 43 -1.71 -4.81 -0.82
N PHE A 44 -1.23 -4.33 0.33
CA PHE A 44 -1.26 -5.11 1.56
C PHE A 44 -2.67 -5.36 2.05
N PHE A 45 -3.61 -4.46 1.75
CA PHE A 45 -5.03 -4.72 2.01
C PHE A 45 -5.54 -5.93 1.22
N ASN A 46 -5.23 -6.01 -0.08
CA ASN A 46 -5.62 -7.16 -0.90
C ASN A 46 -4.94 -8.46 -0.44
N LEU A 47 -3.65 -8.42 -0.13
CA LEU A 47 -2.94 -9.58 0.41
C LEU A 47 -3.57 -10.05 1.72
N LYS A 48 -3.74 -9.15 2.70
CA LYS A 48 -4.38 -9.48 3.98
C LYS A 48 -5.77 -10.05 3.77
N LYS A 49 -6.58 -9.44 2.90
CA LYS A 49 -7.94 -9.92 2.63
C LYS A 49 -7.96 -11.35 2.05
N ASN A 50 -7.10 -11.65 1.09
CA ASN A 50 -7.10 -12.94 0.40
C ASN A 50 -6.39 -14.05 1.20
N LEU A 51 -5.40 -13.70 2.00
CA LEU A 51 -4.62 -14.64 2.79
C LEU A 51 -5.11 -14.76 4.24
N HIS A 52 -6.12 -13.99 4.64
CA HIS A 52 -6.66 -14.03 5.99
C HIS A 52 -7.19 -15.42 6.35
N GLY A 53 -6.73 -15.97 7.47
CA GLY A 53 -7.17 -17.26 7.98
C GLY A 53 -6.44 -18.46 7.37
N HIS A 54 -5.49 -18.24 6.47
CA HIS A 54 -4.59 -19.29 5.99
C HIS A 54 -3.38 -19.43 6.91
N CYS A 55 -3.00 -20.67 7.21
CA CYS A 55 -1.77 -21.01 7.91
C CYS A 55 -0.81 -21.64 6.91
N PHE A 56 0.37 -21.03 6.74
CA PHE A 56 1.42 -21.55 5.88
C PHE A 56 2.48 -22.26 6.74
N HIS A 57 2.95 -23.41 6.28
CA HIS A 57 3.92 -24.25 6.99
C HIS A 57 5.33 -24.16 6.40
N SER A 58 5.48 -23.40 5.30
CA SER A 58 6.77 -23.12 4.68
C SER A 58 6.79 -21.76 3.97
N GLU A 59 8.01 -21.27 3.71
CA GLU A 59 8.23 -20.08 2.88
C GLU A 59 7.73 -20.30 1.46
N ALA A 60 8.02 -21.45 0.85
CA ALA A 60 7.57 -21.79 -0.50
C ALA A 60 6.04 -21.74 -0.64
N GLU A 61 5.30 -22.27 0.35
CA GLU A 61 3.84 -22.22 0.37
C GLU A 61 3.33 -20.77 0.49
N THR A 62 4.01 -19.95 1.30
CA THR A 62 3.68 -18.53 1.46
C THR A 62 3.91 -17.76 0.16
N ASP A 63 5.04 -18.01 -0.50
CA ASP A 63 5.39 -17.38 -1.77
C ASP A 63 4.43 -17.76 -2.89
N GLU A 64 4.06 -19.03 -3.00
CA GLU A 64 3.06 -19.50 -3.96
C GLU A 64 1.71 -18.80 -3.73
N ALA A 65 1.26 -18.69 -2.48
CA ALA A 65 0.00 -18.02 -2.16
C ALA A 65 0.04 -16.52 -2.48
N ILE A 66 1.12 -15.81 -2.14
CA ILE A 66 1.31 -14.39 -2.46
C ILE A 66 1.32 -14.20 -3.99
N ASN A 67 2.07 -15.02 -4.72
CA ASN A 67 2.15 -14.95 -6.18
C ASN A 67 0.81 -15.25 -6.85
N ALA A 68 0.03 -16.18 -6.30
CA ALA A 68 -1.33 -16.45 -6.77
C ALA A 68 -2.23 -15.21 -6.58
N VAL A 69 -2.15 -14.52 -5.44
CA VAL A 69 -2.87 -13.26 -5.23
C VAL A 69 -2.45 -12.22 -6.26
N PHE A 70 -1.14 -11.99 -6.45
CA PHE A 70 -0.67 -11.01 -7.44
C PHE A 70 -1.11 -11.34 -8.86
N SER A 71 -1.06 -12.62 -9.25
CA SER A 71 -1.50 -13.08 -10.57
C SER A 71 -3.01 -12.95 -10.76
N SER A 72 -3.79 -12.98 -9.68
CA SER A 72 -5.24 -12.80 -9.72
C SER A 72 -5.68 -11.36 -9.89
N ILE A 73 -4.81 -10.37 -9.59
CA ILE A 73 -5.17 -8.95 -9.64
C ILE A 73 -5.18 -8.46 -11.10
N PRO A 74 -6.34 -8.04 -11.63
CA PRO A 74 -6.42 -7.51 -12.98
C PRO A 74 -5.66 -6.19 -13.13
N ARG A 75 -5.08 -5.96 -14.31
CA ARG A 75 -4.38 -4.70 -14.62
C ARG A 75 -5.24 -3.47 -14.37
N ASN A 76 -6.53 -3.51 -14.71
CA ASN A 76 -7.44 -2.39 -14.51
C ASN A 76 -7.66 -2.07 -13.03
N GLU A 77 -7.70 -3.07 -12.15
CA GLU A 77 -7.84 -2.84 -10.69
C GLU A 77 -6.60 -2.14 -10.12
N CYS A 78 -5.41 -2.50 -10.61
CA CYS A 78 -4.18 -1.79 -10.27
C CYS A 78 -4.22 -0.32 -10.75
N LEU A 79 -4.65 -0.07 -12.00
CA LEU A 79 -4.79 1.28 -12.54
C LEU A 79 -5.81 2.13 -11.77
N GLU A 80 -6.93 1.54 -11.37
CA GLU A 80 -7.92 2.19 -10.53
C GLU A 80 -7.34 2.54 -9.16
N ALA A 81 -6.61 1.62 -8.52
CA ALA A 81 -5.95 1.86 -7.24
C ALA A 81 -4.98 3.05 -7.32
N PHE A 82 -4.19 3.18 -8.40
CA PHE A 82 -3.36 4.36 -8.66
C PHE A 82 -4.17 5.66 -8.77
N ASN A 83 -5.34 5.63 -9.40
CA ASN A 83 -6.21 6.80 -9.50
C ASN A 83 -6.78 7.19 -8.13
N PHE A 84 -7.21 6.22 -7.33
CA PHE A 84 -7.68 6.47 -5.96
C PHE A 84 -6.56 6.99 -5.07
N TRP A 85 -5.34 6.48 -5.21
CA TRP A 85 -4.17 6.97 -4.51
C TRP A 85 -3.89 8.44 -4.82
N LYS A 86 -3.96 8.86 -6.10
CA LYS A 86 -3.85 10.29 -6.46
C LYS A 86 -4.92 11.14 -5.78
N ILE A 87 -6.18 10.67 -5.74
CA ILE A 87 -7.27 11.38 -5.05
C ILE A 87 -6.99 11.47 -3.54
N HIS A 88 -6.48 10.40 -2.94
CA HIS A 88 -6.10 10.37 -1.53
C HIS A 88 -4.99 11.41 -1.23
N LEU A 89 -3.92 11.44 -2.02
CA LEU A 89 -2.85 12.43 -1.87
C LEU A 89 -3.37 13.87 -2.00
N GLN A 90 -4.29 14.12 -2.94
CA GLN A 90 -4.93 15.44 -3.05
C GLN A 90 -5.68 15.80 -1.77
N LYS A 91 -6.40 14.86 -1.15
CA LYS A 91 -7.08 15.12 0.13
C LYS A 91 -6.08 15.42 1.25
N CYS A 92 -4.92 14.75 1.31
CA CYS A 92 -3.86 15.07 2.26
C CYS A 92 -3.36 16.52 2.12
N ILE A 93 -3.24 17.00 0.88
CA ILE A 93 -2.85 18.38 0.61
C ILE A 93 -3.94 19.35 1.11
N HIS A 94 -5.21 19.07 0.80
CA HIS A 94 -6.33 19.92 1.22
C HIS A 94 -6.56 19.91 2.74
N SER A 95 -6.20 18.83 3.45
CA SER A 95 -6.28 18.74 4.91
C SER A 95 -5.09 19.40 5.62
N GLY A 96 -4.13 19.98 4.89
CA GLY A 96 -2.91 20.53 5.49
C GLY A 96 -2.05 19.48 6.19
N GLY A 97 -2.09 18.22 5.72
CA GLY A 97 -1.39 17.09 6.34
C GLY A 97 -2.13 16.47 7.53
N GLY A 98 -3.36 16.91 7.85
CA GLY A 98 -4.20 16.26 8.84
C GLY A 98 -4.73 14.90 8.37
N TYR A 99 -4.86 13.95 9.29
CA TYR A 99 -5.52 12.66 9.04
C TYR A 99 -7.01 12.87 8.69
N PHE A 100 -7.50 12.12 7.71
CA PHE A 100 -8.92 12.08 7.36
C PHE A 100 -9.38 10.64 7.19
N GLU A 101 -10.65 10.38 7.50
CA GLU A 101 -11.21 9.05 7.29
C GLU A 101 -11.19 8.69 5.81
N HIS A 102 -10.79 7.45 5.52
CA HIS A 102 -10.84 6.91 4.19
C HIS A 102 -12.29 6.93 3.71
N SER A 103 -12.60 7.85 2.78
CA SER A 103 -13.94 7.97 2.21
C SER A 103 -14.37 6.61 1.69
N SER A 104 -15.46 6.12 2.28
CA SER A 104 -15.93 4.75 2.31
C SER A 104 -16.46 4.26 0.96
N ASN A 105 -15.77 4.50 -0.16
CA ASN A 105 -16.24 4.14 -1.51
C ASN A 105 -15.33 3.14 -2.22
N PHE A 106 -14.02 3.11 -1.91
CA PHE A 106 -13.12 2.12 -2.51
C PHE A 106 -13.19 0.75 -1.81
N LEU A 107 -13.30 0.76 -0.47
CA LEU A 107 -13.32 -0.45 0.35
C LEU A 107 -14.74 -1.05 0.46
N THR A 108 -15.78 -0.22 0.60
CA THR A 108 -17.16 -0.68 0.87
C THR A 108 -17.80 -1.50 -0.22
N LEU A 109 -17.43 -1.31 -1.49
CA LEU A 109 -17.94 -2.15 -2.58
C LEU A 109 -17.39 -3.59 -2.53
N LYS A 110 -16.35 -3.85 -1.73
CA LYS A 110 -15.77 -5.21 -1.56
C LYS A 110 -15.56 -5.67 -0.10
N THR A 111 -15.87 -4.87 0.94
CA THR A 111 -15.61 -5.22 2.36
C THR A 111 -16.77 -4.95 3.33
N SER A 112 -17.89 -5.64 3.14
CA SER A 112 -18.94 -5.70 4.18
C SER A 112 -18.51 -6.46 5.45
N ALA A 113 -17.49 -7.33 5.37
CA ALA A 113 -17.10 -8.22 6.48
C ALA A 113 -15.87 -7.76 7.30
N TYR A 114 -14.87 -7.13 6.69
CA TYR A 114 -13.56 -6.93 7.34
C TYR A 114 -13.58 -5.84 8.42
N PHE A 115 -14.30 -4.74 8.20
CA PHE A 115 -14.34 -3.61 9.15
C PHE A 115 -15.26 -3.81 10.35
N LYS A 116 -16.12 -4.85 10.36
CA LYS A 116 -16.93 -5.18 11.53
C LYS A 116 -16.09 -5.78 12.67
N ASN A 117 -14.97 -6.44 12.35
CA ASN A 117 -14.14 -7.12 13.33
C ASN A 117 -12.97 -6.29 13.88
N LEU A 118 -12.70 -5.10 13.32
CA LEU A 118 -11.68 -4.18 13.87
C LEU A 118 -12.25 -3.23 14.94
N ARG A 119 -13.56 -3.32 15.24
CA ARG A 119 -14.23 -2.53 16.28
C ARG A 119 -14.22 -3.19 17.67
N VAL A 120 -13.23 -4.01 18.00
CA VAL A 120 -12.93 -4.33 19.41
C VAL A 120 -11.43 -4.60 19.48
N THR A 121 -10.67 -3.61 19.94
CA THR A 121 -9.61 -3.68 20.97
C THR A 121 -8.82 -2.38 20.86
N LEU A 122 -9.30 -1.34 21.56
CA LEU A 122 -8.44 -0.31 22.13
C LEU A 122 -7.99 -0.82 23.50
#